data_AF-C0CXF8-F1
#
_entry.id   AF-C0CXF8-F1
#
_cell.length_a   1.000
_cell.length_b   1.000
_cell.length_c   1.000
_cell.angle_alpha   90.00
_cell.angle_beta   90.00
_cell.angle_gamma   90.00
#
_symmetry.space_group_name_H-M   'P 1'
#
loop_
_entity.id
_entity.type
_entity.pdbx_description
1 polymer ?
#
loop_
_entity_poly.entity_id
_entity_poly.type
_entity_poly.pdbx_seq_one_letter_code
_entity_poly.pdbx_strand_id
1 'polypeptide(L)'
;MNRRKTETDSEGIIVKGYPLFGILGVIEFVFGWWITLSCLADGTEANPTGGIALCLFVLFVGSGLGFIGYSRRFIRLTDTDIQIRDFLSRTRSYRIDEIQEVCCGRLQICTAKGRDGVLFRLYDYSPVNPGHIFLLQELERRGIRVDVGARMFSTAHFSALHPDPDRRHFSVLLSSFPGRLGDRLTIDGRRLTLHRPFRRDAALRAGELGEGRLRQHRNGKLCLRLYRRDGSRF
;
A
#
# COMPACT_ATOMS: atom_id res chain seq x y z
N MET A 1 7.06 -12.94 -19.73
CA MET A 1 6.60 -11.56 -19.49
C MET A 1 5.09 -11.53 -19.67
N ASN A 2 4.33 -11.96 -18.64
CA ASN A 2 2.88 -12.13 -18.75
C ASN A 2 2.16 -10.79 -18.59
N ARG A 3 1.76 -10.21 -19.73
CA ARG A 3 0.68 -9.21 -19.81
C ARG A 3 -0.55 -9.83 -19.13
N ARG A 4 -0.84 -9.43 -17.88
CA ARG A 4 -2.19 -9.56 -17.34
C ARG A 4 -3.08 -8.71 -18.23
N LYS A 5 -4.00 -9.36 -18.94
CA LYS A 5 -5.10 -8.72 -19.66
C LYS A 5 -5.81 -7.78 -18.68
N THR A 6 -5.54 -6.48 -18.80
CA THR A 6 -6.51 -5.44 -18.51
C THR A 6 -7.63 -5.65 -19.52
N GLU A 7 -8.65 -6.43 -19.14
CA GLU A 7 -9.93 -6.41 -19.83
C GLU A 7 -10.43 -4.98 -19.78
N THR A 8 -10.32 -4.30 -20.92
CA THR A 8 -11.07 -3.10 -21.26
C THR A 8 -12.52 -3.52 -21.46
N ASP A 9 -13.23 -3.74 -20.37
CA ASP A 9 -14.68 -3.61 -20.32
C ASP A 9 -14.98 -2.15 -19.92
N SER A 10 -15.92 -1.56 -20.63
CA SER A 10 -16.10 -0.12 -20.88
C SER A 10 -16.48 0.77 -19.68
N GLU A 11 -16.15 0.43 -18.43
CA GLU A 11 -16.65 1.15 -17.24
C GLU A 11 -15.65 1.20 -16.05
N GLY A 12 -14.39 1.57 -16.30
CA GLY A 12 -13.45 1.95 -15.24
C GLY A 12 -12.36 0.93 -14.89
N ILE A 13 -11.38 1.38 -14.11
CA ILE A 13 -10.15 0.66 -13.76
C ILE A 13 -10.40 -0.24 -12.56
N ILE A 14 -10.15 -1.55 -12.69
CA ILE A 14 -10.30 -2.52 -11.59
C ILE A 14 -8.94 -3.03 -11.13
N VAL A 15 -8.59 -2.70 -9.89
CA VAL A 15 -7.44 -3.29 -9.18
C VAL A 15 -7.94 -4.44 -8.33
N LYS A 16 -7.70 -5.67 -8.79
CA LYS A 16 -8.06 -6.90 -8.07
C LYS A 16 -7.01 -7.24 -7.00
N GLY A 17 -7.48 -7.83 -5.90
CA GLY A 17 -6.64 -8.48 -4.91
C GLY A 17 -5.80 -9.61 -5.51
N TYR A 18 -4.90 -10.19 -4.70
CA TYR A 18 -4.01 -11.24 -5.19
C TYR A 18 -4.78 -12.57 -5.32
N PRO A 19 -4.98 -13.10 -6.54
CA PRO A 19 -5.74 -14.34 -6.74
C PRO A 19 -5.06 -15.56 -6.12
N LEU A 20 -3.73 -15.50 -5.93
CA LEU A 20 -2.96 -16.53 -5.27
C LEU A 20 -3.45 -16.81 -3.84
N PHE A 21 -3.84 -15.77 -3.08
CA PHE A 21 -4.40 -15.98 -1.74
C PHE A 21 -5.75 -16.71 -1.80
N GLY A 22 -6.53 -16.54 -2.87
CA GLY A 22 -7.77 -17.30 -3.04
C GLY A 22 -7.50 -18.80 -3.18
N ILE A 23 -6.51 -19.16 -4.00
CA ILE A 23 -6.10 -20.56 -4.20
C ILE A 23 -5.54 -21.15 -2.91
N LEU A 24 -4.61 -20.45 -2.25
CA LEU A 24 -4.04 -20.89 -0.98
C LEU A 24 -5.12 -21.02 0.10
N GLY A 25 -6.05 -20.07 0.17
CA GLY A 25 -7.14 -20.10 1.12
C GLY A 25 -8.10 -21.27 0.91
N VAL A 26 -8.38 -21.66 -0.35
CA VAL A 26 -9.17 -22.87 -0.64
C VAL A 26 -8.44 -24.14 -0.22
N ILE A 27 -7.14 -24.24 -0.54
CA ILE A 27 -6.32 -25.40 -0.13
C ILE A 27 -6.32 -25.52 1.40
N GLU A 28 -6.08 -24.41 2.10
CA GLU A 28 -6.03 -24.38 3.56
C GLU A 28 -7.38 -24.68 4.21
N PHE A 29 -8.48 -24.19 3.62
CA PHE A 29 -9.84 -24.48 4.06
C PHE A 29 -10.16 -25.97 3.92
N VAL A 30 -9.89 -26.58 2.76
CA VAL A 30 -10.18 -28.01 2.51
C VAL A 30 -9.33 -28.90 3.41
N PHE A 31 -8.04 -28.60 3.52
CA PHE A 31 -7.10 -29.37 4.35
C PHE A 31 -7.41 -29.23 5.84
N GLY A 32 -7.74 -28.02 6.30
CA GLY A 32 -8.16 -27.76 7.67
C GLY A 32 -9.43 -28.51 8.05
N TRP A 33 -10.43 -28.54 7.16
CA TRP A 33 -11.64 -29.35 7.34
C TRP A 33 -11.32 -30.84 7.42
N TRP A 34 -10.48 -31.35 6.50
CA TRP A 34 -10.07 -32.75 6.51
C TRP A 34 -9.43 -33.16 7.84
N ILE A 35 -8.41 -32.43 8.30
CA ILE A 35 -7.72 -32.73 9.56
C ILE A 35 -8.66 -32.65 10.75
N THR A 36 -9.50 -31.59 10.81
CA THR A 36 -10.45 -31.42 11.91
C THR A 36 -11.42 -32.60 11.99
N LEU A 37 -11.97 -33.02 10.84
CA LEU A 37 -12.89 -34.14 10.78
C LEU A 37 -12.22 -35.47 11.11
N SER A 38 -10.97 -35.69 10.68
CA SER A 38 -10.19 -36.87 11.07
C SER A 38 -9.96 -36.92 12.59
N CYS A 39 -9.55 -35.80 13.19
CA CYS A 39 -9.36 -35.72 14.65
C CYS A 39 -10.67 -35.89 15.45
N LEU A 40 -11.81 -35.44 14.89
CA LEU A 40 -13.13 -35.66 15.48
C LEU A 40 -13.58 -37.12 15.35
N ALA A 41 -13.29 -37.77 14.22
CA ALA A 41 -13.61 -39.19 13.99
C ALA A 41 -12.80 -40.11 14.91
N ASP A 42 -11.54 -39.76 15.21
CA ASP A 42 -10.68 -40.49 16.16
C ASP A 42 -11.07 -40.24 17.64
N GLY A 43 -11.93 -39.25 17.93
CA GLY A 43 -12.32 -38.81 19.27
C GLY A 43 -13.33 -39.70 20.00
N THR A 44 -13.36 -41.02 19.72
CA THR A 44 -14.30 -41.97 20.36
C THR A 44 -13.90 -42.39 21.78
N GLU A 45 -12.68 -42.08 22.23
CA GLU A 45 -12.25 -42.27 23.62
C GLU A 45 -11.71 -40.96 24.19
N ALA A 46 -12.02 -40.67 25.45
CA ALA A 46 -11.74 -39.41 26.13
C ALA A 46 -10.27 -38.96 26.00
N ASN A 47 -9.98 -38.08 25.05
CA ASN A 47 -8.64 -37.64 24.73
C ASN A 47 -8.65 -36.15 24.30
N PRO A 48 -7.53 -35.40 24.42
CA PRO A 48 -7.44 -33.97 24.11
C PRO A 48 -7.60 -33.65 22.61
N THR A 49 -7.84 -34.67 21.79
CA THR A 49 -8.03 -34.64 20.34
C THR A 49 -9.16 -33.73 19.90
N GLY A 50 -10.26 -33.62 20.67
CA GLY A 50 -11.35 -32.69 20.37
C GLY A 50 -10.96 -31.21 20.52
N GLY A 51 -10.15 -30.89 21.54
CA GLY A 51 -9.60 -29.54 21.72
C GLY A 51 -8.58 -29.18 20.65
N ILE A 52 -7.73 -30.14 20.26
CA ILE A 52 -6.80 -30.00 19.14
C ILE A 52 -7.55 -29.79 17.82
N ALA A 53 -8.63 -30.56 17.58
CA ALA A 53 -9.48 -30.39 16.40
C ALA A 53 -10.09 -28.99 16.33
N LEU A 54 -10.63 -28.47 17.44
CA LEU A 54 -11.18 -27.12 17.48
C LEU A 54 -10.11 -26.04 17.23
N CYS A 55 -8.91 -26.18 17.81
CA CYS A 55 -7.80 -25.27 17.57
C CYS A 55 -7.34 -25.28 16.11
N LEU A 56 -7.22 -26.46 15.50
CA LEU A 56 -6.84 -26.62 14.10
C LEU A 56 -7.93 -26.10 13.16
N PHE A 57 -9.21 -26.29 13.51
CA PHE A 57 -10.32 -25.72 12.77
C PHE A 57 -10.24 -24.20 12.74
N VAL A 58 -10.15 -23.55 13.90
CA VAL A 58 -10.05 -22.09 13.98
C VAL A 58 -8.82 -21.58 13.23
N LEU A 59 -7.68 -22.29 13.35
CA LEU A 59 -6.43 -21.87 12.74
C LEU A 59 -6.47 -21.99 11.21
N PHE A 60 -6.78 -23.18 10.66
CA PHE A 60 -6.70 -23.45 9.21
C PHE A 60 -7.98 -23.11 8.44
N VAL A 61 -9.15 -23.42 9.00
CA VAL A 61 -10.43 -23.11 8.34
C VAL A 61 -10.69 -21.61 8.44
N GLY A 62 -10.39 -21.01 9.59
CA GLY A 62 -10.50 -19.57 9.80
C GLY A 62 -9.53 -18.76 8.93
N SER A 63 -8.25 -19.13 8.87
CA SER A 63 -7.27 -18.50 7.98
C SER A 63 -7.64 -18.68 6.51
N GLY A 64 -8.07 -19.88 6.11
CA GLY A 64 -8.49 -20.20 4.75
C GLY A 64 -9.65 -19.33 4.28
N LEU A 65 -10.69 -19.17 5.12
CA LEU A 65 -11.78 -18.23 4.87
C LEU A 65 -11.28 -16.78 4.79
N GLY A 66 -10.36 -16.40 5.66
CA GLY A 66 -9.70 -15.09 5.63
C GLY A 66 -9.00 -14.82 4.31
N PHE A 67 -8.20 -15.77 3.81
CA PHE A 67 -7.50 -15.66 2.54
C PHE A 67 -8.44 -15.65 1.32
N ILE A 68 -9.50 -16.46 1.35
CA ILE A 68 -10.56 -16.43 0.33
C ILE A 68 -11.22 -15.04 0.29
N GLY A 69 -11.63 -14.51 1.44
CA GLY A 69 -12.21 -13.17 1.55
C GLY A 69 -11.25 -12.07 1.09
N TYR A 70 -9.98 -12.18 1.48
CA TYR A 70 -8.93 -11.27 1.08
C TYR A 70 -8.68 -11.26 -0.45
N SER A 71 -8.82 -12.41 -1.11
CA SER A 71 -8.66 -12.54 -2.57
C SER A 71 -9.77 -11.85 -3.38
N ARG A 72 -10.97 -11.71 -2.78
CA ARG A 72 -12.15 -11.09 -3.40
C ARG A 72 -12.18 -9.56 -3.31
N ARG A 73 -11.21 -8.96 -2.62
CA ARG A 73 -11.07 -7.51 -2.54
C ARG A 73 -10.79 -6.94 -3.92
N PHE A 74 -11.40 -5.80 -4.20
CA PHE A 74 -11.07 -5.01 -5.37
C PHE A 74 -11.26 -3.53 -5.09
N ILE A 75 -10.58 -2.72 -5.87
CA ILE A 75 -10.82 -1.29 -5.98
C ILE A 75 -11.22 -1.05 -7.42
N ARG A 76 -12.41 -0.49 -7.65
CA ARG A 76 -12.88 -0.08 -8.97
C ARG A 76 -12.96 1.43 -9.00
N LEU A 77 -12.22 2.04 -9.92
CA LEU A 77 -12.24 3.48 -10.18
C LEU A 77 -13.03 3.71 -11.46
N THR A 78 -14.15 4.42 -11.34
CA THR A 78 -14.96 4.91 -12.47
C THR A 78 -14.67 6.40 -12.69
N ASP A 79 -15.39 7.06 -13.61
CA ASP A 79 -15.19 8.49 -13.84
C ASP A 79 -15.68 9.36 -12.68
N THR A 80 -16.72 8.91 -11.95
CA THR A 80 -17.33 9.67 -10.85
C THR A 80 -17.02 9.08 -9.47
N ASP A 81 -16.86 7.75 -9.37
CA ASP A 81 -16.84 7.05 -8.10
C ASP A 81 -15.66 6.08 -7.95
N ILE A 82 -15.24 5.88 -6.70
CA ILE A 82 -14.36 4.80 -6.27
C ILE A 82 -15.17 3.80 -5.46
N GLN A 83 -15.23 2.56 -5.95
CA GLN A 83 -15.82 1.43 -5.26
C GLN A 83 -14.73 0.56 -4.64
N ILE A 84 -14.88 0.24 -3.36
CA ILE A 84 -13.94 -0.58 -2.62
C ILE A 84 -14.70 -1.76 -2.03
N ARG A 85 -14.26 -2.97 -2.36
CA ARG A 85 -14.72 -4.19 -1.70
C ARG A 85 -13.72 -4.62 -0.65
N ASP A 86 -14.17 -4.72 0.60
CA ASP A 86 -13.37 -5.19 1.72
C ASP A 86 -13.26 -6.73 1.76
N PHE A 87 -12.50 -7.25 2.74
CA PHE A 87 -12.29 -8.70 2.90
C PHE A 87 -13.57 -9.45 3.30
N LEU A 88 -14.56 -8.75 3.87
CA LEU A 88 -15.89 -9.26 4.19
C LEU A 88 -16.84 -9.19 2.98
N SER A 89 -16.31 -8.88 1.80
CA SER A 89 -17.08 -8.70 0.55
C SER A 89 -18.10 -7.57 0.60
N ARG A 90 -17.99 -6.64 1.57
CA ARG A 90 -18.82 -5.44 1.63
C ARG A 90 -18.26 -4.41 0.64
N THR A 91 -19.12 -3.89 -0.22
CA THR A 91 -18.76 -2.85 -1.19
C THR A 91 -19.18 -1.49 -0.65
N ARG A 92 -18.26 -0.53 -0.64
CA ARG A 92 -18.51 0.88 -0.35
C ARG A 92 -18.18 1.72 -1.57
N SER A 93 -18.97 2.75 -1.82
CA SER A 93 -18.74 3.71 -2.91
C SER A 93 -18.45 5.08 -2.32
N TYR A 94 -17.48 5.79 -2.88
CA TYR A 94 -17.11 7.16 -2.52
C TYR A 94 -17.02 8.00 -3.79
N ARG A 95 -17.53 9.23 -3.76
CA ARG A 95 -17.40 10.15 -4.89
C ARG A 95 -15.96 10.65 -4.97
N ILE A 96 -15.43 10.74 -6.18
CA ILE A 96 -14.05 11.19 -6.43
C ILE A 96 -13.87 12.64 -5.99
N ASP A 97 -14.87 13.48 -6.24
CA ASP A 97 -14.85 14.91 -5.88
C ASP A 97 -14.79 15.15 -4.36
N GLU A 98 -15.17 14.16 -3.56
CA GLU A 98 -15.04 14.23 -2.11
C GLU A 98 -13.61 13.99 -1.63
N ILE A 99 -12.77 13.35 -2.46
CA ILE A 99 -11.39 12.99 -2.13
C ILE A 99 -10.48 14.17 -2.49
N GLN A 100 -9.89 14.79 -1.47
CA GLN A 100 -8.96 15.90 -1.64
C GLN A 100 -7.50 15.44 -1.59
N GLU A 101 -7.20 14.49 -0.70
CA GLU A 101 -5.85 14.05 -0.43
C GLU A 101 -5.80 12.53 -0.19
N VAL A 102 -4.80 11.86 -0.77
CA VAL A 102 -4.48 10.46 -0.47
C VAL A 102 -3.11 10.40 0.18
N CYS A 103 -3.06 10.08 1.47
CA CYS A 103 -1.83 9.94 2.23
C CYS A 103 -1.40 8.48 2.35
N CYS A 104 -0.29 8.07 1.73
CA CYS A 104 0.27 6.74 1.97
C CYS A 104 1.29 6.75 3.10
N GLY A 105 0.97 6.01 4.18
CA GLY A 105 1.74 5.96 5.41
C GLY A 105 2.74 4.78 5.51
N ARG A 106 3.44 4.73 6.65
CA ARG A 106 4.55 3.80 6.95
C ARG A 106 4.24 2.30 6.87
N LEU A 107 2.96 1.92 6.99
CA LEU A 107 2.52 0.53 7.10
C LEU A 107 1.87 0.02 5.81
N GLN A 108 2.18 0.62 4.64
CA GLN A 108 1.46 0.29 3.39
C GLN A 108 -0.05 0.54 3.54
N ILE A 109 -0.40 1.57 4.31
CA ILE A 109 -1.78 2.01 4.50
C ILE A 109 -1.91 3.33 3.74
N CYS A 110 -2.76 3.36 2.72
CA CYS A 110 -3.14 4.61 2.07
C CYS A 110 -4.45 5.11 2.65
N THR A 111 -4.45 6.36 3.09
CA THR A 111 -5.58 7.02 3.74
C THR A 111 -6.12 8.05 2.77
N ALA A 112 -7.33 7.84 2.27
CA ALA A 112 -8.04 8.85 1.51
C ALA A 112 -8.77 9.79 2.47
N LYS A 113 -8.56 11.09 2.27
CA LYS A 113 -9.16 12.16 3.06
C LYS A 113 -10.00 13.06 2.16
N GLY A 114 -11.14 13.45 2.69
CA GLY A 114 -11.96 14.52 2.16
C GLY A 114 -11.87 15.76 3.04
N ARG A 115 -12.81 16.69 2.80
CA ARG A 115 -12.86 17.98 3.50
C ARG A 115 -12.98 17.84 5.01
N ASP A 116 -13.81 16.90 5.48
CA ASP A 116 -14.18 16.75 6.89
C ASP A 116 -13.36 15.69 7.63
N GLY A 117 -12.37 15.07 6.97
CA GLY A 117 -11.49 14.08 7.57
C GLY A 117 -11.26 12.83 6.72
N VAL A 118 -11.02 11.70 7.37
CA VAL A 118 -10.70 10.43 6.70
C VAL A 118 -11.95 9.80 6.13
N LEU A 119 -11.97 9.57 4.81
CA LEU A 119 -13.06 8.87 4.13
C LEU A 119 -12.88 7.35 4.27
N PHE A 120 -11.71 6.84 3.87
CA PHE A 120 -11.39 5.42 3.98
C PHE A 120 -9.89 5.17 4.07
N ARG A 121 -9.54 3.96 4.52
CA ARG A 121 -8.17 3.45 4.59
C ARG A 121 -8.05 2.17 3.76
N LEU A 122 -7.08 2.15 2.85
CA LEU A 122 -6.67 0.98 2.10
C LEU A 122 -5.51 0.33 2.83
N TYR A 123 -5.73 -0.87 3.32
CA TYR A 123 -4.72 -1.70 3.97
C TYR A 123 -4.08 -2.65 2.93
N ASP A 124 -2.79 -2.95 3.12
CA ASP A 124 -1.98 -3.75 2.19
C ASP A 124 -1.75 -3.08 0.82
N TYR A 125 -1.69 -1.75 0.84
CA TYR A 125 -1.26 -0.99 -0.31
C TYR A 125 0.25 -1.18 -0.53
N SER A 126 0.61 -2.23 -1.27
CA SER A 126 2.00 -2.48 -1.62
C SER A 126 2.42 -1.64 -2.83
N PRO A 127 3.54 -0.88 -2.73
CA PRO A 127 4.18 -0.22 -3.88
C PRO A 127 4.75 -1.21 -4.91
N VAL A 128 4.69 -2.52 -4.63
CA VAL A 128 5.09 -3.58 -5.57
C VAL A 128 3.90 -4.04 -6.42
N ASN A 129 2.67 -3.66 -6.07
CA ASN A 129 1.49 -3.96 -6.88
C ASN A 129 1.33 -2.89 -7.98
N PRO A 130 1.48 -3.24 -9.27
CA PRO A 130 1.36 -2.27 -10.35
C PRO A 130 -0.04 -1.65 -10.45
N GLY A 131 -1.10 -2.37 -10.05
CA GLY A 131 -2.46 -1.84 -10.09
C GLY A 131 -2.69 -0.72 -9.06
N HIS A 132 -2.05 -0.83 -7.91
CA HIS A 132 -2.05 0.21 -6.89
C HIS A 132 -1.36 1.48 -7.38
N ILE A 133 -0.15 1.37 -7.94
CA ILE A 133 0.57 2.52 -8.52
C ILE A 133 -0.28 3.21 -9.59
N PHE A 134 -0.90 2.43 -10.47
CA PHE A 134 -1.75 2.96 -11.52
C PHE A 134 -2.98 3.69 -10.98
N LEU A 135 -3.61 3.19 -9.92
CA LEU A 135 -4.70 3.88 -9.23
C LEU A 135 -4.26 5.25 -8.72
N LEU A 136 -3.10 5.34 -8.07
CA LEU A 136 -2.59 6.62 -7.57
C LEU A 136 -2.27 7.61 -8.69
N GLN A 137 -1.67 7.14 -9.79
CA GLN A 137 -1.42 7.96 -10.98
C GLN A 137 -2.72 8.55 -11.54
N GLU A 138 -3.78 7.74 -11.60
CA GLU A 138 -5.05 8.18 -12.16
C GLU A 138 -5.76 9.19 -11.24
N LEU A 139 -5.66 9.02 -9.92
CA LEU A 139 -6.15 10.02 -8.97
C LEU A 139 -5.36 11.33 -9.06
N GLU A 140 -4.03 11.26 -9.19
CA GLU A 140 -3.17 12.43 -9.38
C GLU A 140 -3.51 13.18 -10.69
N ARG A 141 -3.76 12.45 -11.80
CA ARG A 141 -4.19 13.04 -13.07
C ARG A 141 -5.51 13.80 -12.96
N ARG A 142 -6.40 13.37 -12.07
CA ARG A 142 -7.68 14.03 -11.79
C ARG A 142 -7.54 15.22 -10.84
N GLY A 143 -6.31 15.59 -10.47
CA GLY A 143 -6.02 16.74 -9.62
C GLY A 143 -6.10 16.46 -8.12
N ILE A 144 -6.27 15.20 -7.71
CA ILE A 144 -6.25 14.82 -6.30
C ILE A 144 -4.81 14.84 -5.81
N ARG A 145 -4.59 15.42 -4.63
CA ARG A 145 -3.26 15.42 -4.02
C ARG A 145 -2.91 14.01 -3.55
N VAL A 146 -1.94 13.36 -4.20
CA VAL A 146 -1.56 11.99 -3.86
C VAL A 146 -0.15 11.95 -3.28
N ASP A 147 -0.01 11.67 -1.99
CA ASP A 147 1.29 11.35 -1.40
C ASP A 147 1.64 9.90 -1.72
N VAL A 148 2.49 9.68 -2.73
CA VAL A 148 3.07 8.36 -2.97
C VAL A 148 4.05 8.03 -1.84
N GLY A 149 3.68 7.09 -0.98
CA GLY A 149 4.49 6.59 0.13
C GLY A 149 5.37 5.44 -0.33
N ALA A 150 6.67 5.68 -0.53
CA ALA A 150 7.60 4.65 -1.01
C ALA A 150 8.66 4.32 0.06
N ARG A 151 8.75 3.04 0.45
CA ARG A 151 9.92 2.49 1.19
C ARG A 151 11.13 2.24 0.28
N MET A 152 10.86 1.92 -0.98
CA MET A 152 11.87 1.77 -2.04
C MET A 152 11.36 2.53 -3.26
N PHE A 153 12.08 3.58 -3.64
CA PHE A 153 11.80 4.36 -4.83
C PHE A 153 12.21 3.53 -6.05
N SER A 154 11.24 2.91 -6.75
CA SER A 154 11.53 2.20 -8.00
C SER A 154 11.36 3.14 -9.19
N THR A 155 11.99 2.80 -10.32
CA THR A 155 11.81 3.51 -11.60
C THR A 155 10.34 3.63 -12.00
N ALA A 156 9.51 2.64 -11.67
CA ALA A 156 8.06 2.68 -11.88
C ALA A 156 7.36 3.77 -11.06
N HIS A 157 7.84 4.07 -9.85
CA HIS A 157 7.35 5.22 -9.07
C HIS A 157 7.79 6.54 -9.69
N PHE A 158 9.01 6.62 -10.22
CA PHE A 158 9.47 7.85 -10.88
C PHE A 158 8.66 8.15 -12.15
N SER A 159 8.35 7.12 -12.95
CA SER A 159 7.48 7.26 -14.12
C SER A 159 6.01 7.52 -13.78
N ALA A 160 5.61 7.28 -12.52
CA ALA A 160 4.28 7.59 -12.03
C ALA A 160 4.08 9.07 -11.73
N LEU A 161 5.17 9.80 -11.49
CA LEU A 161 5.10 11.19 -11.09
C LEU A 161 4.70 12.07 -12.26
N HIS A 162 3.84 13.05 -11.98
CA HIS A 162 3.47 14.05 -12.96
C HIS A 162 4.73 14.85 -13.42
N PRO A 163 4.89 15.12 -14.74
CA PRO A 163 6.04 15.85 -15.25
C PRO A 163 6.08 17.31 -14.76
N ASP A 164 4.92 17.92 -14.51
CA ASP A 164 4.81 19.28 -13.96
C ASP A 164 5.29 19.36 -12.49
N PRO A 165 6.38 20.09 -12.20
CA PRO A 165 6.94 20.21 -10.86
C PRO A 165 6.00 20.86 -9.84
N ASP A 166 5.01 21.66 -10.25
CA ASP A 166 4.08 22.31 -9.32
C ASP A 166 2.94 21.39 -8.89
N ARG A 167 2.74 20.27 -9.60
CA ARG A 167 1.77 19.21 -9.27
C ARG A 167 2.39 18.00 -8.58
N ARG A 168 3.71 17.99 -8.37
CA ARG A 168 4.41 16.86 -7.74
C ARG A 168 4.14 16.85 -6.25
N HIS A 169 3.39 15.88 -5.79
CA HIS A 169 3.24 15.60 -4.37
C HIS A 169 3.70 14.17 -4.13
N PHE A 170 4.76 13.95 -3.35
CA PHE A 170 5.13 12.58 -2.95
C PHE A 170 5.93 12.55 -1.66
N SER A 171 5.94 11.39 -1.01
CA SER A 171 6.67 11.19 0.24
C SER A 171 7.54 9.94 0.22
N VAL A 172 8.84 10.16 0.34
CA VAL A 172 9.83 9.09 0.39
C VAL A 172 10.13 8.76 1.84
N LEU A 173 9.97 7.49 2.22
CA LEU A 173 10.50 7.01 3.47
C LEU A 173 11.98 6.68 3.28
N LEU A 174 12.87 7.31 4.04
CA LEU A 174 14.32 7.11 3.95
C LEU A 174 14.84 5.97 4.85
N SER A 175 13.95 5.10 5.35
CA SER A 175 14.31 3.93 6.15
C SER A 175 14.10 2.63 5.39
N SER A 176 15.13 1.79 5.41
CA SER A 176 15.16 0.46 4.79
C SER A 176 14.36 -0.60 5.56
N PHE A 177 14.02 -0.36 6.85
CA PHE A 177 13.41 -1.37 7.72
C PHE A 177 11.93 -1.10 8.02
N PRO A 178 11.04 -2.12 7.88
CA PRO A 178 9.67 -2.06 8.36
C PRO A 178 9.61 -1.73 9.86
N GLY A 179 8.81 -0.74 10.26
CA GLY A 179 8.53 -0.44 11.67
C GLY A 179 9.50 0.53 12.37
N ARG A 180 10.66 0.87 11.79
CA ARG A 180 11.52 1.92 12.35
C ARG A 180 11.01 3.31 12.01
N LEU A 181 11.04 4.21 13.00
CA LEU A 181 10.88 5.65 12.82
C LEU A 181 12.05 6.16 11.96
N GLY A 182 11.85 6.20 10.65
CA GLY A 182 12.79 6.75 9.68
C GLY A 182 12.42 8.16 9.24
N ASP A 183 13.41 8.88 8.73
CA ASP A 183 13.22 10.18 8.09
C ASP A 183 12.28 10.05 6.87
N ARG A 184 11.45 11.06 6.63
CA ARG A 184 10.53 11.14 5.48
C ARG A 184 10.83 12.40 4.71
N LEU A 185 11.14 12.28 3.42
CA LEU A 185 11.25 13.42 2.52
C LEU A 185 9.93 13.59 1.78
N THR A 186 9.20 14.68 2.06
CA THR A 186 8.00 15.07 1.33
C THR A 186 8.37 16.12 0.29
N ILE A 187 7.94 15.93 -0.95
CA ILE A 187 8.01 16.93 -2.01
C ILE A 187 6.58 17.38 -2.28
N ASP A 188 6.34 18.68 -2.17
CA ASP A 188 5.05 19.34 -2.34
C ASP A 188 5.25 20.52 -3.30
N GLY A 189 5.00 20.28 -4.58
CA GLY A 189 5.36 21.17 -5.67
C GLY A 189 6.86 21.44 -5.67
N ARG A 190 7.21 22.73 -5.48
CA ARG A 190 8.61 23.19 -5.34
C ARG A 190 9.14 23.16 -3.92
N ARG A 191 8.42 22.61 -2.94
CA ARG A 191 8.88 22.54 -1.55
C ARG A 191 9.32 21.12 -1.20
N LEU A 192 10.56 20.97 -0.76
CA LEU A 192 11.07 19.74 -0.15
C LEU A 192 11.04 19.90 1.38
N THR A 193 10.40 18.98 2.08
CA THR A 193 10.36 18.96 3.55
C THR A 193 10.87 17.61 4.04
N LEU A 194 11.96 17.62 4.80
CA LEU A 194 12.52 16.46 5.47
C LEU A 194 11.98 16.39 6.90
N HIS A 195 11.06 15.46 7.12
CA HIS A 195 10.53 15.12 8.42
C HIS A 195 11.46 14.15 9.13
N ARG A 196 11.93 14.52 10.31
CA ARG A 196 12.84 13.69 11.11
C ARG A 196 12.15 13.35 12.44
N PRO A 197 12.01 12.05 12.79
CA PRO A 197 11.44 11.67 14.07
C PRO A 197 12.17 12.36 15.23
N PHE A 198 11.41 12.93 16.17
CA PHE A 198 11.94 13.58 17.37
C PHE A 198 12.87 14.78 17.10
N ARG A 199 12.83 15.35 15.89
CA ARG A 199 13.59 16.55 15.51
C ARG A 199 12.65 17.52 14.78
N ARG A 200 13.05 18.78 14.69
CA ARG A 200 12.34 19.76 13.86
C ARG A 200 12.47 19.39 12.39
N ASP A 201 11.37 19.54 11.67
CA ASP A 201 11.32 19.36 10.22
C ASP A 201 12.21 20.41 9.55
N ALA A 202 12.97 19.98 8.55
CA ALA A 202 13.76 20.86 7.70
C ALA A 202 13.02 21.06 6.38
N ALA A 203 12.85 22.30 5.93
CA ALA A 203 12.21 22.61 4.66
C ALA A 203 13.13 23.41 3.75
N LEU A 204 13.07 23.12 2.46
CA LEU A 204 13.85 23.76 1.41
C LEU A 204 12.95 24.00 0.19
N ARG A 205 13.16 25.08 -0.55
CA ARG A 205 12.60 25.22 -1.90
C ARG A 205 13.48 24.52 -2.93
N ALA A 206 12.89 23.93 -3.96
CA ALA A 206 13.60 23.23 -5.03
C ALA A 206 14.62 24.14 -5.74
N GLY A 207 14.32 25.44 -5.87
CA GLY A 207 15.26 26.43 -6.41
C GLY A 207 16.46 26.76 -5.52
N GLU A 208 16.40 26.41 -4.23
CA GLU A 208 17.52 26.55 -3.28
C GLU A 208 18.43 25.31 -3.25
N LEU A 209 18.00 24.20 -3.87
CA LEU A 209 18.80 23.01 -4.00
C LEU A 209 19.93 23.26 -5.00
N GLY A 210 21.17 23.06 -4.58
CA GLY A 210 22.36 23.19 -5.40
C GLY A 210 22.81 21.85 -5.96
N GLU A 211 23.01 20.86 -5.08
CA GLU A 211 23.59 19.57 -5.47
C GLU A 211 23.03 18.42 -4.62
N GLY A 212 22.85 17.25 -5.23
CA GLY A 212 22.56 16.00 -4.54
C GLY A 212 23.69 14.98 -4.74
N ARG A 213 24.32 14.52 -3.67
CA ARG A 213 25.36 13.47 -3.72
C ARG A 213 24.86 12.18 -3.11
N LEU A 214 24.87 11.11 -3.91
CA LEU A 214 24.59 9.76 -3.43
C LEU A 214 25.91 9.06 -3.08
N ARG A 215 26.09 8.68 -1.82
CA ARG A 215 27.29 7.97 -1.35
C ARG A 215 26.93 6.59 -0.82
N GLN A 216 27.55 5.56 -1.38
CA GLN A 216 27.44 4.20 -0.87
C GLN A 216 28.46 3.98 0.26
N HIS A 217 28.00 3.50 1.41
CA HIS A 217 28.84 3.10 2.53
C HIS A 217 29.32 1.65 2.36
N ARG A 218 30.43 1.30 3.03
CA ARG A 218 31.03 -0.05 3.00
C ARG A 218 30.08 -1.18 3.43
N ASN A 219 29.02 -0.86 4.17
CA ASN A 219 27.96 -1.80 4.58
C ASN A 219 26.79 -1.88 3.57
N GLY A 220 26.97 -1.39 2.34
CA GLY A 220 25.94 -1.38 1.30
C GLY A 220 24.87 -0.30 1.44
N LYS A 221 24.87 0.50 2.52
CA LYS A 221 23.87 1.58 2.70
C LYS A 221 24.14 2.74 1.75
N LEU A 222 23.12 3.16 1.00
CA LEU A 222 23.13 4.38 0.20
C LEU A 222 22.71 5.57 1.05
N CYS A 223 23.51 6.64 1.06
CA CYS A 223 23.25 7.89 1.76
C CYS A 223 23.11 9.01 0.73
N LEU A 224 21.92 9.60 0.61
CA LEU A 224 21.70 10.81 -0.17
C LEU A 224 22.02 12.04 0.69
N ARG A 225 22.90 12.90 0.20
CA ARG A 225 23.22 14.20 0.80
C ARG A 225 22.71 15.29 -0.13
N LEU A 226 21.93 16.21 0.43
CA LEU A 226 21.42 17.36 -0.30
C LEU A 226 22.17 18.60 0.17
N TYR A 227 22.61 19.41 -0.79
CA TYR A 227 23.33 20.65 -0.58
C TYR A 227 22.52 21.80 -1.16
N ARG A 228 22.47 22.90 -0.43
CA ARG A 228 21.89 24.16 -0.91
C ARG A 228 22.85 24.82 -1.90
N ARG A 229 22.35 25.79 -2.68
CA ARG A 229 23.19 26.59 -3.60
C ARG A 229 24.30 27.36 -2.90
N ASP A 230 24.13 27.70 -1.64
CA ASP A 230 25.16 28.32 -0.79
C ASP A 230 26.23 27.32 -0.29
N GLY A 231 26.16 26.05 -0.70
CA GLY A 231 27.08 24.99 -0.30
C GLY A 231 26.77 24.37 1.07
N SER A 232 25.81 24.91 1.82
CA SER A 232 25.42 24.35 3.12
C SER A 232 24.64 23.04 2.96
N ARG A 233 24.74 22.18 3.98
CA ARG A 233 24.11 20.86 3.97
C ARG A 233 22.68 20.92 4.51
N PHE A 234 21.75 20.26 3.81
CA PHE A 234 20.35 20.06 4.21
C PHE A 234 20.15 18.72 4.94
#